data_AF-A0A257NJ55-F1
#
_entry.id   AF-A0A257NJ55-F1
#
_cell.length_a   1.000
_cell.length_b   1.000
_cell.length_c   1.000
_cell.angle_alpha   90.00
_cell.angle_beta   90.00
_cell.angle_gamma   90.00
#
_symmetry.space_group_name_H-M   'P 1'
#
loop_
_entity.id
_entity.type
_entity.pdbx_description
1 polymer ?
#
loop_
_entity_poly.entity_id
_entity_poly.type
_entity_poly.pdbx_seq_one_letter_code
_entity_poly.pdbx_strand_id
1 'polypeptide(L)'
;MVTISWLRYLRKQAAERVHFWPFDGWEIPLGYSAIVEAYPSLYKHAFAQEGRTPDQQDAYAIAAWLQQADLGGQLTQYLNTVLTPSERAVAEVEGWILGVGRGVF
;
A
#
# COMPACT_ATOMS: atom_id res chain seq x y z
N MET A 1 14.06 3.91 -1.57
CA MET A 1 13.52 2.98 -2.57
C MET A 1 13.80 1.55 -2.12
N VAL A 2 12.78 0.67 -2.07
CA VAL A 2 12.96 -0.76 -1.76
C VAL A 2 13.39 -1.48 -3.04
N THR A 3 14.34 -2.42 -2.96
CA THR A 3 14.81 -3.18 -4.12
C THR A 3 14.05 -4.50 -4.28
N ILE A 4 13.90 -4.99 -5.51
CA ILE A 4 13.26 -6.30 -5.78
C ILE A 4 14.02 -7.46 -5.11
N SER A 5 15.33 -7.33 -4.95
CA SER A 5 16.16 -8.28 -4.21
C SER A 5 15.78 -8.37 -2.74
N TRP A 6 15.42 -7.23 -2.13
CA TRP A 6 14.95 -7.18 -0.75
C TRP A 6 13.56 -7.81 -0.60
N LEU A 7 12.64 -7.52 -1.52
CA LEU A 7 11.31 -8.16 -1.53
C LEU A 7 11.43 -9.69 -1.66
N ARG A 8 12.30 -10.17 -2.55
CA ARG A 8 12.59 -11.60 -2.69
C ARG A 8 13.16 -12.20 -1.40
N TYR A 9 14.05 -11.47 -0.72
CA TYR A 9 14.60 -11.90 0.57
C TYR A 9 13.49 -12.01 1.63
N LEU A 10 12.67 -10.98 1.79
CA LEU A 10 11.55 -10.99 2.74
C LEU A 10 10.59 -12.15 2.45
N ARG A 11 10.26 -12.39 1.17
CA ARG A 11 9.41 -13.51 0.78
C ARG A 11 10.02 -14.84 1.21
N LYS A 12 11.33 -15.02 1.05
CA LYS A 12 12.01 -16.25 1.49
C LYS A 12 12.07 -16.43 3.00
N GLN A 13 12.19 -15.36 3.78
CA GLN A 13 12.35 -15.44 5.23
C GLN A 13 11.01 -15.45 5.98
N ALA A 14 9.97 -14.82 5.44
CA ALA A 14 8.71 -14.57 6.13
C ALA A 14 7.47 -15.00 5.32
N ALA A 15 7.63 -15.86 4.31
CA ALA A 15 6.56 -16.32 3.39
C ALA A 15 5.25 -16.67 4.07
N GLU A 16 5.30 -17.30 5.26
CA GLU A 16 4.10 -17.81 5.92
C GLU A 16 3.28 -16.73 6.65
N ARG A 17 3.80 -15.49 6.75
CA ARG A 17 3.15 -14.41 7.53
C ARG A 17 3.16 -13.05 6.83
N VAL A 18 3.63 -12.98 5.58
CA VAL A 18 3.68 -11.74 4.81
C VAL A 18 2.93 -11.92 3.49
N HIS A 19 1.91 -11.09 3.30
CA HIS A 19 1.08 -11.00 2.10
C HIS A 19 1.64 -9.92 1.17
N PHE A 20 2.04 -10.30 -0.05
CA PHE A 20 2.50 -9.36 -1.08
C PHE A 20 1.31 -8.93 -1.92
N TRP A 21 0.68 -7.82 -1.55
CA TRP A 21 -0.48 -7.30 -2.26
C TRP A 21 -0.04 -6.56 -3.54
N PRO A 22 -0.76 -6.68 -4.67
CA PRO A 22 -1.94 -7.53 -4.91
C PRO A 22 -1.60 -8.96 -5.39
N PHE A 23 -0.32 -9.32 -5.53
CA PHE A 23 0.12 -10.58 -6.16
C PHE A 23 -0.34 -11.85 -5.44
N ASP A 24 -0.40 -11.83 -4.11
CA ASP A 24 -0.89 -12.95 -3.29
C ASP A 24 -2.43 -12.95 -3.14
N GLY A 25 -3.11 -11.97 -3.75
CA GLY A 25 -4.54 -11.75 -3.65
C GLY A 25 -4.89 -10.35 -3.14
N TRP A 26 -6.16 -9.97 -3.33
CA TRP A 26 -6.67 -8.64 -2.97
C TRP A 26 -7.14 -8.55 -1.52
N GLU A 27 -7.57 -9.67 -0.95
CA GLU A 27 -7.92 -9.78 0.46
C GLU A 27 -6.70 -10.25 1.25
N ILE A 28 -6.31 -9.48 2.26
CA ILE A 28 -5.22 -9.83 3.16
C ILE A 28 -5.79 -10.72 4.28
N PRO A 29 -5.29 -11.94 4.48
CA PRO A 29 -5.79 -12.81 5.55
C PRO A 29 -5.52 -12.25 6.95
N LEU A 30 -6.39 -12.57 7.91
CA LEU A 30 -6.22 -12.15 9.30
C LEU A 30 -4.90 -12.70 9.88
N GLY A 31 -4.16 -11.84 10.59
CA GLY A 31 -2.91 -12.23 11.25
C GLY A 31 -1.67 -12.17 10.33
N TYR A 32 -1.83 -11.72 9.09
CA TYR A 32 -0.73 -11.48 8.17
C TYR A 32 -0.32 -10.01 8.19
N SER A 33 0.99 -9.77 8.08
CA SER A 33 1.49 -8.46 7.66
C SER A 33 1.37 -8.34 6.15
N ALA A 34 1.20 -7.13 5.62
CA ALA A 34 1.15 -6.90 4.19
C ALA A 34 2.28 -5.99 3.70
N ILE A 35 2.78 -6.27 2.50
CA ILE A 35 3.59 -5.35 1.71
C ILE A 35 2.70 -4.78 0.63
N VAL A 36 2.59 -3.46 0.59
CA VAL A 36 1.81 -2.69 -0.38
C VAL A 36 2.69 -1.63 -1.03
N GLU A 37 2.39 -1.27 -2.26
CA GLU A 37 2.96 -0.09 -2.89
C GLU A 37 2.12 1.13 -2.55
N ALA A 38 2.78 2.20 -2.09
CA ALA A 38 2.11 3.41 -1.63
C ALA A 38 2.82 4.64 -2.22
N TYR A 39 2.03 5.62 -2.69
CA TYR A 39 2.55 6.82 -3.32
C TYR A 39 2.28 8.07 -2.47
N PRO A 40 3.29 8.65 -1.80
CA PRO A 40 3.12 9.72 -0.81
C PRO A 40 2.32 10.92 -1.28
N SER A 41 2.42 11.30 -2.55
CA SER A 41 1.72 12.48 -3.09
C SER A 41 0.19 12.38 -2.99
N LEU A 42 -0.36 11.17 -2.86
CA LEU A 42 -1.81 10.96 -2.70
C LEU A 42 -2.34 11.51 -1.37
N TYR A 43 -1.51 11.56 -0.31
CA TYR A 43 -1.97 11.93 1.04
C TYR A 43 -1.05 12.91 1.77
N LYS A 44 0.18 13.16 1.31
CA LYS A 44 1.13 14.05 2.01
C LYS A 44 0.65 15.49 2.20
N HIS A 45 -0.27 15.95 1.35
CA HIS A 45 -0.86 17.29 1.45
C HIS A 45 -1.80 17.45 2.65
N ALA A 46 -2.29 16.35 3.23
CA ALA A 46 -3.14 16.36 4.41
C ALA A 46 -2.36 16.53 5.73
N PHE A 47 -1.03 16.41 5.70
CA PHE A 47 -0.18 16.46 6.88
C PHE A 47 0.78 17.64 6.82
N ALA A 48 0.81 18.46 7.88
CA ALA A 48 1.80 19.53 8.00
C ALA A 48 3.23 18.96 7.99
N GLN A 49 4.18 19.71 7.40
CA GLN A 49 5.56 19.24 7.26
C GLN A 49 6.38 19.33 8.55
N GLU A 50 6.07 20.28 9.45
CA GLU A 50 6.66 20.36 10.81
C GLU A 50 8.19 20.26 10.87
N GLY A 51 8.89 20.81 9.87
CA GLY A 51 10.35 20.78 9.80
C GLY A 51 10.96 19.45 9.33
N ARG A 52 10.15 18.46 8.95
CA ARG A 52 10.61 17.21 8.32
C ARG A 52 11.25 17.48 6.96
N THR A 53 12.30 16.73 6.63
CA THR A 53 12.83 16.69 5.25
C THR A 53 11.79 16.06 4.30
N PRO A 54 11.93 16.22 2.98
CA PRO A 54 10.99 15.61 2.03
C PRO A 54 10.81 14.10 2.22
N ASP A 55 11.90 13.34 2.38
CA ASP A 55 11.82 11.88 2.59
C ASP A 55 11.16 11.51 3.93
N GLN A 56 11.43 12.29 4.99
CA GLN A 56 10.78 12.11 6.29
C GLN A 56 9.29 12.44 6.22
N GLN A 57 8.92 13.47 5.46
CA GLN A 57 7.53 13.85 5.23
C GLN A 57 6.79 12.74 4.50
N ASP A 58 7.38 12.18 3.46
CA ASP A 58 6.79 11.11 2.67
C ASP A 58 6.57 9.85 3.54
N ALA A 59 7.59 9.46 4.33
CA ALA A 59 7.47 8.33 5.25
C ALA A 59 6.41 8.55 6.35
N TYR A 60 6.38 9.75 6.94
CA TYR A 60 5.38 10.10 7.94
C TYR A 60 3.97 10.07 7.35
N ALA A 61 3.78 10.70 6.18
CA ALA A 61 2.47 10.80 5.55
C ALA A 61 1.89 9.42 5.22
N ILE A 62 2.72 8.50 4.70
CA ILE A 62 2.31 7.09 4.48
C ILE A 62 1.83 6.48 5.80
N ALA A 63 2.65 6.54 6.84
CA ALA A 63 2.38 5.86 8.10
C ALA A 63 1.14 6.45 8.82
N ALA A 64 1.05 7.78 8.87
CA ALA A 64 -0.06 8.49 9.50
C ALA A 64 -1.37 8.25 8.76
N TRP A 65 -1.36 8.28 7.42
CA TRP A 65 -2.55 8.01 6.63
C TRP A 65 -3.02 6.55 6.79
N LEU A 66 -2.10 5.58 6.73
CA LEU A 66 -2.43 4.17 6.92
C LEU A 66 -3.07 3.92 8.29
N GLN A 67 -2.52 4.51 9.35
CA GLN A 67 -3.08 4.42 10.69
C GLN A 67 -4.49 5.04 10.76
N GLN A 68 -4.70 6.22 10.19
CA GLN A 68 -6.01 6.87 10.18
C GLN A 68 -7.04 6.09 9.39
N ALA A 69 -6.65 5.56 8.22
CA ALA A 69 -7.53 4.74 7.38
C ALA A 69 -7.91 3.42 8.07
N ASP A 70 -6.97 2.78 8.78
CA ASP A 70 -7.21 1.54 9.53
C ASP A 70 -8.15 1.78 10.73
N LEU A 71 -7.83 2.76 11.59
CA LEU A 71 -8.67 3.13 12.73
C LEU A 71 -10.06 3.62 12.32
N GLY A 72 -10.16 4.26 11.15
CA GLY A 72 -11.43 4.71 10.56
C GLY A 72 -12.23 3.62 9.85
N GLY A 73 -11.73 2.37 9.79
CA GLY A 73 -12.39 1.26 9.08
C GLY A 73 -12.42 1.40 7.56
N GLN A 74 -11.61 2.31 7.02
CA GLN A 74 -11.58 2.69 5.62
C GLN A 74 -10.50 1.96 4.83
N LEU A 75 -9.48 1.39 5.49
CA LEU A 75 -8.35 0.75 4.81
C LEU A 75 -8.78 -0.32 3.79
N THR A 76 -9.81 -1.11 4.11
CA THR A 76 -10.35 -2.15 3.21
C THR A 76 -10.82 -1.59 1.88
N GLN A 77 -11.37 -0.37 1.84
CA GLN A 77 -11.85 0.25 0.60
C GLN A 77 -10.69 0.65 -0.33
N TYR A 78 -9.54 1.02 0.25
CA TYR A 78 -8.33 1.36 -0.50
C TYR A 78 -7.57 0.12 -0.96
N LEU A 79 -7.72 -1.00 -0.27
CA LEU A 79 -7.20 -2.32 -0.69
C LEU A 79 -8.06 -2.97 -1.78
N ASN A 80 -9.35 -2.59 -1.87
CA ASN A 80 -10.32 -3.14 -2.83
C ASN A 80 -10.91 -2.05 -3.71
N THR A 81 -10.05 -1.30 -4.39
CA THR A 81 -10.48 -0.24 -5.30
C THR A 81 -11.20 -0.81 -6.52
N VAL A 82 -12.13 -0.03 -7.08
CA VAL A 82 -12.87 -0.47 -8.27
C VAL A 82 -12.00 -0.27 -9.51
N LEU A 83 -11.52 -1.38 -10.06
CA LEU A 83 -10.71 -1.46 -11.27
C LEU A 83 -11.51 -2.05 -12.43
N THR A 84 -11.26 -1.56 -13.65
CA THR A 84 -11.74 -2.24 -14.87
C THR A 84 -11.06 -3.60 -15.02
N PRO A 85 -11.61 -4.51 -15.84
CA PRO A 85 -10.93 -5.78 -16.16
C PRO A 85 -9.52 -5.58 -16.72
N SER A 86 -9.29 -4.53 -17.52
CA SER A 86 -7.96 -4.23 -18.06
C SER A 86 -6.99 -3.73 -17.00
N GLU A 87 -7.44 -2.87 -16.08
CA GLU A 87 -6.64 -2.39 -14.94
C GLU A 87 -6.30 -3.56 -13.99
N ARG A 88 -7.26 -4.48 -13.76
CA ARG A 88 -7.03 -5.69 -12.97
C ARG A 88 -5.97 -6.59 -13.60
N ALA A 89 -6.02 -6.79 -14.92
CA ALA A 89 -5.04 -7.59 -15.64
C ALA A 89 -3.63 -6.98 -15.58
N VAL A 90 -3.51 -5.65 -15.62
CA VAL A 90 -2.22 -4.97 -15.39
C VAL A 90 -1.75 -5.19 -13.94
N ALA A 91 -2.65 -5.03 -12.97
CA ALA A 91 -2.32 -5.18 -11.55
C ALA A 91 -1.79 -6.57 -11.18
N GLU A 92 -2.26 -7.62 -11.87
CA GLU A 92 -1.78 -9.00 -11.67
C GLU A 92 -0.33 -9.22 -12.11
N VAL A 93 0.18 -8.39 -13.02
CA VAL A 93 1.53 -8.51 -13.57
C VAL A 93 2.48 -7.47 -12.98
N GLU A 94 2.03 -6.22 -12.90
CA GLU A 94 2.87 -5.07 -12.52
C GLU A 94 2.71 -4.67 -11.06
N GLY A 95 1.64 -5.12 -10.38
CA GLY A 95 1.24 -4.64 -9.07
C GLY A 95 0.32 -3.42 -9.18
N TRP A 96 -0.03 -2.84 -8.04
CA TRP A 96 -0.93 -1.69 -7.99
C TRP A 96 -0.57 -0.77 -6.84
N ILE A 97 -0.90 0.52 -6.97
CA ILE A 97 -0.69 1.51 -5.91
C ILE A 97 -1.94 1.55 -5.03
N LEU A 98 -1.73 1.43 -3.72
CA LEU A 98 -2.80 1.45 -2.72
C LEU A 98 -3.71 2.69 -2.89
N GLY A 99 -5.00 2.44 -3.03
CA GLY A 99 -6.01 3.49 -3.14
C GLY A 99 -6.13 4.17 -4.51
N VAL A 100 -5.32 3.81 -5.51
CA VAL A 100 -5.53 4.27 -6.90
C VAL A 100 -6.66 3.45 -7.53
N GLY A 101 -7.65 4.11 -8.13
CA GLY A 101 -8.80 3.44 -8.75
C GLY A 101 -10.04 4.33 -8.73
N ARG A 102 -11.20 3.77 -9.09
CA ARG A 102 -12.47 4.52 -9.00
C ARG A 102 -13.00 4.51 -7.58
N GLY A 103 -13.51 5.66 -7.12
CA GLY A 103 -14.25 5.78 -5.86
C GLY A 103 -13.38 5.90 -4.60
N VAL A 104 -12.09 6.19 -4.74
CA VAL A 104 -11.15 6.41 -3.65
C VAL A 104 -10.17 7.52 -4.03
N PHE A 105 -9.99 8.45 -3.08
CA PHE A 105 -9.37 9.77 -3.23
C PHE A 105 -10.06 10.72 -4.21
#